data_AF-D8S2K7-F1
#
_entry.id   AF-D8S2K7-F1
#
_cell.length_a   1.000
_cell.length_b   1.000
_cell.length_c   1.000
_cell.angle_alpha   90.00
_cell.angle_beta   90.00
_cell.angle_gamma   90.00
#
_symmetry.space_group_name_H-M   'P 1'
#
loop_
_entity.id
_entity.type
_entity.pdbx_description
1 polymer ?
#
loop_
_entity_poly.entity_id
_entity_poly.type
_entity_poly.pdbx_seq_one_letter_code
_entity_poly.pdbx_strand_id
1 'polypeptide(L)'
;MKKVRDGLYIGSAEDAEMFLCGEKRGVTHILSLEKVRDIRLLKKERRRNRDHPKLSKLQQALLDSSKPKPDDEAFRDVARELLAKCKDAAVAKPVRKVFLLEDTMEEDLLACLGECLDFVEKGREDGIVLVHCGAGISRSAAVITAYLMRKENLLRDEALASLRECSPQVSPNDNFMLQLQIFENAGCVCGGKKRKMPDSGRTDAGNTAKTIGDLASYGELLSS
;
A
#
# COMPACT_ATOMS: atom_id res chain seq x y z
N MET A 1 -3.14 10.35 3.18
CA MET A 1 -1.98 9.50 3.52
C MET A 1 -1.31 10.05 4.77
N LYS A 2 -0.66 9.19 5.56
CA LYS A 2 0.08 9.55 6.77
C LYS A 2 1.53 9.12 6.62
N LYS A 3 2.46 9.95 7.09
CA LYS A 3 3.90 9.65 7.10
C LYS A 3 4.18 8.67 8.23
N VAL A 4 4.74 7.50 7.91
CA VAL A 4 5.13 6.49 8.89
C VAL A 4 6.59 6.68 9.29
N ARG A 5 7.47 6.82 8.30
CA ARG A 5 8.90 7.14 8.44
C ARG A 5 9.33 8.02 7.26
N ASP A 6 10.57 8.49 7.28
CA ASP A 6 11.14 9.16 6.12
C ASP A 6 11.10 8.25 4.89
N GLY A 7 10.52 8.75 3.80
CA GLY A 7 10.32 7.98 2.57
C GLY A 7 9.23 6.90 2.64
N LEU A 8 8.45 6.79 3.73
CA LEU A 8 7.41 5.76 3.87
C LEU A 8 6.08 6.34 4.34
N TYR A 9 5.03 6.08 3.56
CA TYR A 9 3.67 6.56 3.82
C TYR A 9 2.66 5.41 3.78
N ILE A 10 1.62 5.52 4.62
CA ILE A 10 0.43 4.68 4.60
C ILE A 10 -0.76 5.48 4.06
N GLY A 11 -1.64 4.86 3.26
CA GLY A 11 -2.83 5.53 2.74
C GLY A 11 -3.97 4.61 2.33
N SER A 12 -5.05 5.24 1.87
CA SER A 12 -6.23 4.60 1.26
C SER A 12 -6.10 4.48 -0.27
N ALA A 13 -7.13 3.91 -0.91
CA ALA A 13 -7.20 3.84 -2.37
C ALA A 13 -7.30 5.24 -3.00
N GLU A 14 -8.06 6.15 -2.38
CA GLU A 14 -8.19 7.53 -2.83
C GLU A 14 -6.85 8.26 -2.77
N ASP A 15 -6.07 8.06 -1.69
CA ASP A 15 -4.73 8.62 -1.59
C ASP A 15 -3.84 8.19 -2.75
N ALA A 16 -3.84 6.91 -3.08
CA ALA A 16 -3.05 6.37 -4.18
C ALA A 16 -3.52 6.90 -5.54
N GLU A 17 -4.83 7.04 -5.74
CA GLU A 17 -5.40 7.57 -6.97
C GLU A 17 -4.87 8.97 -7.29
N MET A 18 -4.75 9.85 -6.30
CA MET A 18 -4.22 11.21 -6.49
C MET A 18 -2.82 11.22 -7.13
N PHE A 19 -1.95 10.26 -6.76
CA PHE A 19 -0.61 10.14 -7.37
C PHE A 19 -0.65 9.43 -8.72
N LEU A 20 -1.56 8.47 -8.89
CA LEU A 20 -1.71 7.69 -10.12
C LEU A 20 -2.33 8.49 -11.28
N CYS A 21 -3.16 9.48 -10.99
CA CYS A 21 -3.74 10.40 -11.96
C CYS A 21 -2.88 11.67 -12.19
N GLY A 22 -1.84 11.86 -11.38
CA GLY A 22 -0.94 13.01 -11.47
C GLY A 22 -1.44 14.28 -10.77
N GLU A 23 -2.53 14.20 -10.01
CA GLU A 23 -3.03 15.30 -9.18
C GLU A 23 -2.05 15.66 -8.05
N LYS A 24 -1.36 14.66 -7.48
CA LYS A 24 -0.28 14.83 -6.52
C LYS A 24 1.05 14.28 -7.02
N ARG A 25 2.14 14.88 -6.56
CA ARG A 25 3.53 14.52 -6.89
C ARG A 25 4.32 14.14 -5.63
N GLY A 26 5.48 13.52 -5.82
CA GLY A 26 6.45 13.22 -4.76
C GLY A 26 6.55 11.74 -4.40
N VAL A 27 5.46 10.97 -4.52
CA VAL A 27 5.54 9.51 -4.37
C VAL A 27 6.15 8.91 -5.64
N THR A 28 7.20 8.11 -5.47
CA THR A 28 7.91 7.45 -6.58
C THR A 28 7.59 5.96 -6.68
N HIS A 29 7.14 5.34 -5.58
CA HIS A 29 6.79 3.93 -5.49
C HIS A 29 5.42 3.74 -4.85
N ILE A 30 4.57 2.90 -5.43
CA ILE A 30 3.24 2.58 -4.89
C ILE A 30 3.06 1.07 -4.77
N LEU A 31 2.87 0.61 -3.54
CA LEU A 31 2.47 -0.76 -3.21
C LEU A 31 0.96 -0.81 -2.98
N SER A 32 0.23 -1.46 -3.88
CA SER A 32 -1.22 -1.60 -3.84
C SER A 32 -1.63 -2.98 -3.33
N LEU A 33 -2.35 -3.03 -2.21
CA LEU A 33 -2.94 -4.26 -1.64
C LEU A 33 -4.45 -4.24 -1.90
N GLU A 34 -4.86 -4.84 -3.00
CA GLU A 34 -6.21 -4.68 -3.57
C GLU A 34 -6.98 -5.99 -3.69
N LYS A 35 -8.31 -5.89 -3.73
CA LYS A 35 -9.16 -7.02 -4.15
C LYS A 35 -9.18 -7.09 -5.68
N VAL A 36 -9.42 -8.28 -6.23
CA VAL A 36 -9.50 -8.52 -7.69
C VAL A 36 -10.49 -7.58 -8.40
N ARG A 37 -11.58 -7.22 -7.72
CA ARG A 37 -12.64 -6.34 -8.26
C ARG A 37 -12.19 -4.87 -8.39
N ASP A 38 -11.34 -4.40 -7.49
CA ASP A 38 -10.91 -3.00 -7.44
C ASP A 38 -9.98 -2.66 -8.61
N ILE A 39 -9.17 -3.62 -9.06
CA ILE A 39 -8.33 -3.48 -10.27
C ILE A 39 -9.16 -3.19 -11.53
N ARG A 40 -10.35 -3.79 -11.65
CA ARG A 40 -11.24 -3.55 -12.81
C ARG A 40 -11.82 -2.15 -12.77
N LEU A 41 -12.10 -1.64 -11.57
CA LEU A 41 -12.59 -0.27 -11.37
C LEU A 41 -11.49 0.75 -11.66
N LEU A 42 -10.28 0.57 -11.13
CA LEU A 42 -9.15 1.46 -11.42
C LEU A 42 -8.78 1.48 -12.92
N LYS A 43 -8.94 0.37 -13.63
CA LYS A 43 -8.78 0.32 -15.10
C LYS A 43 -9.88 1.09 -15.84
N LYS A 44 -11.13 1.10 -15.33
CA LYS A 44 -12.25 1.88 -15.89
C LYS A 44 -12.14 3.37 -15.55
N GLU A 45 -11.77 3.72 -14.33
CA GLU A 45 -11.47 5.10 -13.88
C GLU A 45 -10.38 5.71 -14.76
N ARG A 46 -9.28 5.00 -15.01
CA ARG A 46 -8.21 5.41 -15.93
C ARG A 46 -8.66 5.62 -17.38
N ARG A 47 -9.76 5.03 -17.82
CA ARG A 47 -10.37 5.34 -19.12
C ARG A 47 -11.17 6.64 -19.01
N ARG A 48 -12.06 6.75 -18.02
CA ARG A 48 -12.85 7.96 -17.76
C ARG A 48 -12.02 9.22 -17.54
N ASN A 49 -10.90 9.13 -16.82
CA ASN A 49 -10.01 10.27 -16.57
C ASN A 49 -9.18 10.67 -17.81
N ARG A 50 -9.06 9.76 -18.80
CA ARG A 50 -8.56 10.08 -20.14
C ARG A 50 -9.61 10.83 -20.96
N ASP A 51 -10.87 10.52 -20.69
CA ASP A 51 -12.08 11.12 -21.29
C ASP A 51 -12.63 12.28 -20.42
N HIS A 52 -11.75 13.08 -19.79
CA HIS A 52 -12.16 14.15 -18.90
C HIS A 52 -13.01 15.20 -19.66
N PRO A 53 -14.16 15.67 -19.13
CA PRO A 53 -15.02 16.67 -19.77
C PRO A 53 -14.36 18.04 -20.08
N LYS A 54 -13.11 18.25 -19.65
CA LYS A 54 -12.31 19.43 -20.01
C LYS A 54 -11.66 19.26 -21.39
N LEU A 55 -11.27 18.04 -21.78
CA LEU A 55 -10.78 17.72 -23.13
C LEU A 55 -11.90 17.84 -24.17
N SER A 56 -13.12 17.39 -23.83
CA SER A 56 -14.28 17.54 -24.71
C SER A 56 -14.68 19.00 -24.90
N LYS A 57 -14.67 19.84 -23.84
CA LYS A 57 -14.90 21.29 -23.97
C LYS A 57 -13.84 21.99 -24.82
N LEU A 58 -12.59 21.55 -24.76
CA LEU A 58 -11.49 22.13 -25.53
C LEU A 58 -11.52 21.67 -27.00
N GLN A 59 -11.83 20.39 -27.25
CA GLN A 59 -12.13 19.88 -28.59
C GLN A 59 -13.34 20.60 -29.20
N GLN A 60 -14.40 20.81 -28.41
CA GLN A 60 -15.59 21.54 -28.84
C GLN A 60 -15.25 23.01 -29.17
N ALA A 61 -14.47 23.71 -28.33
CA ALA A 61 -14.02 25.08 -28.60
C ALA A 61 -13.10 25.19 -29.84
N LEU A 62 -12.30 24.16 -30.13
CA LEU A 62 -11.49 24.05 -31.35
C LEU A 62 -12.32 23.75 -32.60
N LEU A 63 -13.47 23.06 -32.46
CA LEU A 63 -14.40 22.80 -33.56
C LEU A 63 -15.32 24.01 -33.85
N ASP A 64 -15.74 24.73 -32.80
CA ASP A 64 -16.70 25.83 -32.89
C ASP A 64 -16.04 27.16 -33.33
N SER A 65 -14.73 27.29 -33.16
CA SER A 65 -13.97 28.41 -33.72
C SER A 65 -13.65 28.13 -35.19
N SER A 66 -14.00 29.06 -36.08
CA SER A 66 -13.63 29.02 -37.50
C SER A 66 -12.10 28.89 -37.64
N LYS A 67 -11.61 27.66 -37.79
CA LYS A 67 -10.19 27.23 -37.91
C LYS A 67 -9.20 28.36 -37.55
N PRO A 68 -8.90 28.57 -36.27
CA PRO A 68 -7.86 29.51 -35.89
C PRO A 68 -6.57 29.14 -36.63
N LYS A 69 -6.00 30.10 -37.37
CA LYS A 69 -4.78 29.85 -38.13
C LYS A 69 -3.60 29.68 -37.16
N PRO A 70 -2.56 28.90 -37.49
CA PRO A 70 -1.42 28.63 -36.59
C PRO A 70 -0.69 29.90 -36.11
N ASP A 71 -0.86 31.00 -36.85
CA ASP A 71 -0.35 32.32 -36.58
C ASP A 71 -1.21 33.18 -35.63
N ASP A 72 -2.43 32.73 -35.33
CA ASP A 72 -3.36 33.41 -34.43
C ASP A 72 -2.89 33.33 -32.97
N GLU A 73 -2.81 34.49 -32.30
CA GLU A 73 -2.29 34.61 -30.94
C GLU A 73 -3.16 33.82 -29.94
N ALA A 74 -4.48 33.80 -30.16
CA ALA A 74 -5.41 33.01 -29.35
C ALA A 74 -5.14 31.49 -29.48
N PHE A 75 -4.77 31.02 -30.68
CA PHE A 75 -4.39 29.63 -30.90
C PHE A 75 -3.07 29.29 -30.21
N ARG A 76 -2.08 30.17 -30.33
CA ARG A 76 -0.77 29.99 -29.70
C ARG A 76 -0.89 29.99 -28.18
N ASP A 77 -1.78 30.79 -27.59
CA ASP A 77 -1.97 30.82 -26.15
C ASP A 77 -2.72 29.59 -25.64
N VAL A 78 -3.77 29.13 -26.34
CA VAL A 78 -4.41 27.83 -26.03
C VAL A 78 -3.41 26.69 -26.19
N ALA A 79 -2.61 26.69 -27.26
CA ALA A 79 -1.57 25.68 -27.48
C ALA A 79 -0.46 25.75 -26.43
N ARG A 80 -0.08 26.95 -25.96
CA ARG A 80 0.92 27.14 -24.90
C ARG A 80 0.39 26.72 -23.54
N GLU A 81 -0.89 26.98 -23.26
CA GLU A 81 -1.58 26.49 -22.05
C GLU A 81 -1.70 24.96 -22.07
N LEU A 82 -2.06 24.37 -23.21
CA LEU A 82 -2.07 22.91 -23.41
C LEU A 82 -0.67 22.31 -23.29
N LEU A 83 0.34 22.91 -23.94
CA LEU A 83 1.73 22.45 -23.88
C LEU A 83 2.33 22.64 -22.49
N ALA A 84 1.97 23.67 -21.75
CA ALA A 84 2.36 23.84 -20.34
C ALA A 84 1.76 22.72 -19.48
N LYS A 85 0.47 22.40 -19.67
CA LYS A 85 -0.19 21.24 -19.04
C LYS A 85 0.44 19.90 -19.46
N CYS A 86 0.95 19.79 -20.68
CA CYS A 86 1.68 18.61 -21.16
C CYS A 86 3.16 18.56 -20.70
N LYS A 87 3.81 19.70 -20.44
CA LYS A 87 5.15 19.76 -19.83
C LYS A 87 5.12 19.35 -18.36
N ASP A 88 4.01 19.60 -17.69
CA ASP A 88 3.68 19.02 -16.38
C ASP A 88 3.42 17.50 -16.41
N ALA A 89 3.20 16.92 -17.59
CA ALA A 89 2.96 15.48 -17.78
C ALA A 89 4.25 14.66 -17.95
N ALA A 90 5.43 15.29 -17.96
CA ALA A 90 6.73 14.61 -17.96
C ALA A 90 7.23 14.26 -16.55
N VAL A 91 6.33 14.10 -15.58
CA VAL A 91 6.67 13.51 -14.28
C VAL A 91 6.72 12.00 -14.47
N ALA A 92 7.85 11.39 -14.11
CA ALA A 92 8.00 9.93 -14.15
C ALA A 92 6.86 9.29 -13.34
N LYS A 93 6.06 8.44 -14.00
CA LYS A 93 4.98 7.73 -13.33
C LYS A 93 5.56 6.89 -12.20
N PRO A 94 4.90 6.80 -11.03
CA PRO A 94 5.39 5.98 -9.94
C PRO A 94 5.57 4.53 -10.39
N VAL A 95 6.63 3.88 -9.91
CA VAL A 95 6.81 2.43 -10.02
C VAL A 95 5.74 1.77 -9.16
N ARG A 96 5.09 0.74 -9.69
CA ARG A 96 3.93 0.10 -9.03
C ARG A 96 4.15 -1.38 -8.85
N LYS A 97 3.77 -1.89 -7.68
CA LYS A 97 3.57 -3.32 -7.43
C LYS A 97 2.20 -3.52 -6.82
N VAL A 98 1.48 -4.54 -7.30
CA VAL A 98 0.12 -4.85 -6.87
C VAL A 98 0.11 -6.28 -6.37
N PHE A 99 -0.39 -6.48 -5.15
CA PHE A 99 -0.71 -7.79 -4.62
C PHE A 99 -2.21 -7.90 -4.42
N LEU A 100 -2.75 -9.03 -4.85
CA LEU A 100 -4.13 -9.39 -4.63
C LEU A 100 -4.21 -9.90 -3.21
N LEU A 101 -4.82 -9.09 -2.35
CA LEU A 101 -4.97 -9.40 -0.94
C LEU A 101 -6.36 -8.93 -0.52
N GLU A 102 -7.21 -9.89 -0.18
CA GLU A 102 -8.49 -9.62 0.44
C GLU A 102 -8.31 -9.32 1.93
N ASP A 103 -9.33 -8.72 2.54
CA ASP A 103 -9.30 -8.38 3.96
C ASP A 103 -10.26 -9.31 4.69
N THR A 104 -9.86 -10.58 4.78
CA THR A 104 -10.68 -11.67 5.32
C THR A 104 -9.87 -12.57 6.25
N MET A 105 -10.57 -13.49 6.92
CA MET A 105 -9.98 -14.38 7.92
C MET A 105 -9.25 -15.58 7.31
N GLU A 106 -9.36 -15.76 5.99
CA GLU A 106 -8.80 -16.89 5.23
C GLU A 106 -7.62 -16.48 4.35
N GLU A 107 -7.36 -15.17 4.21
CA GLU A 107 -6.32 -14.66 3.32
C GLU A 107 -4.91 -14.96 3.84
N ASP A 108 -4.01 -15.40 2.97
CA ASP A 108 -2.61 -15.71 3.30
C ASP A 108 -1.72 -14.50 2.98
N LEU A 109 -1.48 -13.67 3.99
CA LEU A 109 -0.56 -12.55 3.91
C LEU A 109 0.89 -13.03 3.78
N LEU A 110 1.28 -14.10 4.49
CA LEU A 110 2.66 -14.59 4.52
C LEU A 110 3.17 -14.99 3.14
N ALA A 111 2.29 -15.53 2.28
CA ALA A 111 2.61 -15.89 0.91
C ALA A 111 3.21 -14.75 0.08
N CYS A 112 2.81 -13.49 0.34
CA CYS A 112 3.30 -12.32 -0.39
C CYS A 112 4.16 -11.37 0.45
N LEU A 113 4.27 -11.62 1.75
CA LEU A 113 4.85 -10.66 2.70
C LEU A 113 6.30 -10.33 2.36
N GLY A 114 7.15 -11.33 2.14
CA GLY A 114 8.57 -11.12 1.81
C GLY A 114 8.76 -10.17 0.61
N GLU A 115 8.04 -10.42 -0.48
CA GLU A 115 8.10 -9.58 -1.66
C GLU A 115 7.54 -8.16 -1.44
N CYS A 116 6.52 -8.01 -0.60
CA CYS A 116 6.01 -6.70 -0.20
C CYS A 116 7.08 -5.90 0.54
N LEU A 117 7.71 -6.53 1.53
CA LEU A 117 8.73 -5.89 2.35
C LEU A 117 9.95 -5.47 1.51
N ASP A 118 10.37 -6.30 0.56
CA ASP A 118 11.50 -6.01 -0.33
C ASP A 118 11.19 -4.88 -1.31
N PHE A 119 9.94 -4.78 -1.79
CA PHE A 119 9.50 -3.64 -2.58
C PHE A 119 9.56 -2.34 -1.76
N VAL A 120 9.10 -2.38 -0.51
CA VAL A 120 9.15 -1.22 0.39
C VAL A 120 10.59 -0.81 0.66
N GLU A 121 11.48 -1.75 0.96
CA GLU A 121 12.89 -1.45 1.23
C GLU A 121 13.56 -0.76 0.04
N LYS A 122 13.53 -1.40 -1.14
CA LYS A 122 14.14 -0.83 -2.36
C LYS A 122 13.52 0.50 -2.73
N GLY A 123 12.19 0.61 -2.64
CA GLY A 123 11.49 1.84 -2.98
C GLY A 123 11.85 3.02 -2.06
N ARG A 124 12.26 2.75 -0.81
CA ARG A 124 12.73 3.77 0.15
C ARG A 124 14.19 4.17 -0.09
N GLU A 125 15.02 3.25 -0.58
CA GLU A 125 16.39 3.56 -1.03
C GLU A 125 16.35 4.49 -2.26
N ASP A 126 15.44 4.22 -3.19
CA ASP A 126 15.30 4.94 -4.45
C ASP A 126 14.35 6.15 -4.39
N GLY A 127 13.63 6.36 -3.28
CA GLY A 127 12.72 7.51 -3.13
C GLY A 127 11.63 7.38 -2.05
N ILE A 128 10.38 7.66 -2.44
CA ILE A 128 9.23 7.76 -1.53
C ILE A 128 8.21 6.68 -1.87
N VAL A 129 7.90 5.85 -0.88
CA VAL A 129 6.95 4.74 -0.97
C VAL A 129 5.63 5.09 -0.33
N LEU A 130 4.54 4.86 -1.06
CA LEU A 130 3.19 4.77 -0.52
C LEU A 130 2.73 3.32 -0.51
N VAL A 131 2.41 2.80 0.67
CA VAL A 131 1.73 1.51 0.83
C VAL A 131 0.26 1.77 1.14
N HIS A 132 -0.64 1.25 0.31
CA HIS A 132 -2.06 1.46 0.48
C HIS A 132 -2.87 0.18 0.33
N CYS A 133 -4.08 0.20 0.88
CA CYS A 133 -5.12 -0.75 0.57
C CYS A 133 -6.43 0.02 0.29
N GLY A 134 -7.60 -0.58 0.49
CA GLY A 134 -8.88 0.14 0.38
C GLY A 134 -8.97 1.35 1.32
N ALA A 135 -9.02 1.11 2.64
CA ALA A 135 -9.22 2.16 3.64
C ALA A 135 -7.92 2.66 4.31
N GLY A 136 -6.79 1.99 4.08
CA GLY A 136 -5.55 2.28 4.81
C GLY A 136 -5.57 1.84 6.29
N ILE A 137 -6.38 0.83 6.62
CA ILE A 137 -6.64 0.40 8.02
C ILE A 137 -6.07 -0.99 8.33
N SER A 138 -6.35 -2.00 7.50
CA SER A 138 -6.01 -3.40 7.79
C SER A 138 -4.82 -3.91 6.97
N ARG A 139 -5.02 -4.30 5.70
CA ARG A 139 -3.98 -4.87 4.81
C ARG A 139 -2.67 -4.07 4.75
N SER A 140 -2.74 -2.77 4.45
CA SER A 140 -1.55 -1.92 4.40
C SER A 140 -0.91 -1.73 5.77
N ALA A 141 -1.70 -1.69 6.83
CA ALA A 141 -1.17 -1.63 8.19
C ALA A 141 -0.45 -2.93 8.56
N ALA A 142 -0.95 -4.10 8.16
CA ALA A 142 -0.31 -5.38 8.42
C ALA A 142 1.07 -5.45 7.75
N VAL A 143 1.15 -5.11 6.45
CA VAL A 143 2.43 -5.08 5.70
C VAL A 143 3.41 -4.08 6.30
N ILE A 144 2.98 -2.87 6.65
CA ILE A 144 3.86 -1.88 7.28
C ILE A 144 4.29 -2.32 8.68
N THR A 145 3.41 -2.97 9.44
CA THR A 145 3.77 -3.52 10.76
C THR A 145 4.89 -4.54 10.62
N ALA A 146 4.75 -5.52 9.72
CA ALA A 146 5.82 -6.46 9.40
C ALA A 146 7.12 -5.78 8.93
N TYR A 147 6.99 -4.70 8.14
CA TYR A 147 8.14 -3.92 7.70
C TYR A 147 8.89 -3.28 8.88
N LEU A 148 8.17 -2.67 9.81
CA LEU A 148 8.75 -2.08 11.01
C LEU A 148 9.35 -3.17 11.93
N MET A 149 8.69 -4.32 12.08
CA MET A 149 9.26 -5.47 12.79
C MET A 149 10.62 -5.87 12.21
N ARG A 150 10.70 -6.04 10.88
CA ARG A 150 11.92 -6.44 10.18
C ARG A 150 13.01 -5.36 10.20
N LYS A 151 12.64 -4.09 9.98
CA LYS A 151 13.59 -2.99 9.82
C LYS A 151 14.11 -2.43 11.14
N GLU A 152 13.26 -2.40 12.15
CA GLU A 152 13.52 -1.75 13.45
C GLU A 152 13.63 -2.76 14.60
N ASN A 153 13.56 -4.07 14.32
CA ASN A 153 13.65 -5.15 15.30
C ASN A 153 12.59 -5.07 16.41
N LEU A 154 11.40 -4.61 16.06
CA LEU A 154 10.26 -4.50 16.96
C LEU A 154 9.46 -5.80 17.00
N LEU A 155 8.91 -6.12 18.16
CA LEU A 155 7.86 -7.13 18.28
C LEU A 155 6.59 -6.67 17.56
N ARG A 156 5.68 -7.60 17.25
CA ARG A 156 4.40 -7.34 16.57
C ARG A 156 3.65 -6.18 17.21
N ASP A 157 3.48 -6.24 18.52
CA ASP A 157 2.67 -5.24 19.24
C ASP A 157 3.42 -3.91 19.39
N GLU A 158 4.76 -3.93 19.51
CA GLU A 158 5.61 -2.74 19.52
C GLU A 158 5.57 -2.02 18.16
N ALA A 159 5.68 -2.77 17.06
CA ALA A 159 5.61 -2.25 15.70
C ALA A 159 4.23 -1.67 15.38
N LEU A 160 3.15 -2.35 15.78
CA LEU A 160 1.79 -1.86 15.59
C LEU A 160 1.53 -0.60 16.42
N ALA A 161 2.00 -0.57 17.67
CA ALA A 161 1.92 0.63 18.51
C ALA A 161 2.66 1.81 17.87
N SER A 162 3.88 1.59 17.35
CA SER A 162 4.64 2.63 16.67
C SER A 162 3.94 3.14 15.39
N LEU A 163 3.30 2.25 14.63
CA LEU A 163 2.49 2.68 13.48
C LEU A 163 1.28 3.54 13.92
N ARG A 164 0.65 3.19 15.05
CA ARG A 164 -0.50 3.93 15.59
C ARG A 164 -0.15 5.35 16.03
N GLU A 165 1.10 5.66 16.35
CA GLU A 165 1.53 7.03 16.67
C GLU A 165 1.24 8.00 15.52
N CYS A 166 1.41 7.56 14.27
CA CYS A 166 1.14 8.39 13.09
C CYS A 166 -0.24 8.14 12.46
N SER A 167 -0.87 7.00 12.76
CA SER A 167 -2.13 6.58 12.16
C SER A 167 -2.98 5.79 13.17
N PRO A 168 -3.63 6.46 14.15
CA PRO A 168 -4.31 5.78 15.27
C PRO A 168 -5.42 4.80 14.87
N GLN A 169 -6.02 4.99 13.70
CA GLN A 169 -7.12 4.17 13.18
C GLN A 169 -6.67 2.82 12.60
N VAL A 170 -5.36 2.52 12.53
CA VAL A 170 -4.91 1.24 11.98
C VAL A 170 -5.32 0.08 12.87
N SER A 171 -5.83 -0.96 12.21
CA SER A 171 -6.30 -2.18 12.84
C SER A 171 -6.25 -3.29 11.79
N PRO A 172 -5.10 -3.99 11.65
CA PRO A 172 -5.05 -5.27 10.95
C PRO A 172 -6.15 -6.19 11.48
N ASN A 173 -6.77 -6.99 10.60
CA ASN A 173 -7.70 -8.01 11.03
C ASN A 173 -6.99 -9.09 11.88
N ASP A 174 -7.78 -9.87 12.62
CA ASP A 174 -7.24 -10.85 13.58
C ASP A 174 -6.38 -11.93 12.90
N ASN A 175 -6.75 -12.38 11.69
CA ASN A 175 -5.97 -13.34 10.93
C ASN A 175 -4.58 -12.78 10.55
N PHE A 176 -4.50 -11.52 10.11
CA PHE A 176 -3.21 -10.86 9.86
C PHE A 176 -2.41 -10.67 11.14
N MET A 177 -3.04 -10.39 12.28
CA MET A 177 -2.35 -10.33 13.57
C MET A 177 -1.75 -11.68 13.98
N LEU A 178 -2.43 -12.80 13.70
CA LEU A 178 -1.90 -14.15 13.89
C LEU A 178 -0.71 -14.42 12.96
N GLN A 179 -0.83 -14.05 11.69
CA GLN A 179 0.25 -14.23 10.72
C GLN A 179 1.49 -13.38 11.06
N LEU A 180 1.30 -12.16 11.58
CA LEU A 180 2.41 -11.34 12.09
C LEU A 180 3.07 -11.98 13.33
N GLN A 181 2.31 -12.68 14.17
CA GLN A 181 2.89 -13.46 15.28
C GLN A 181 3.75 -14.62 14.77
N ILE A 182 3.29 -15.31 13.70
CA ILE A 182 4.08 -16.35 13.04
C ILE A 182 5.37 -15.75 12.48
N PHE A 183 5.28 -14.59 11.82
CA PHE A 183 6.44 -13.86 11.28
C PHE A 183 7.44 -13.45 12.38
N GLU A 184 6.95 -13.01 13.54
CA GLU A 184 7.79 -12.73 14.72
C GLU A 184 8.54 -13.99 15.20
N ASN A 185 7.80 -15.09 15.37
CA ASN A 185 8.32 -16.35 15.90
C ASN A 185 9.30 -17.04 14.96
N ALA A 186 9.17 -16.81 13.65
CA ALA A 186 10.08 -17.35 12.62
C ALA A 186 11.50 -16.72 12.68
N GLY A 187 11.76 -15.76 13.58
CA GLY A 187 13.07 -15.13 13.72
C GLY A 187 13.38 -14.09 12.65
N CYS A 188 12.35 -13.61 11.93
CA CYS A 188 12.48 -12.51 10.98
C CYS A 188 12.66 -11.13 11.64
N VAL A 189 12.80 -11.11 12.97
CA VAL A 189 13.18 -9.98 13.81
C VAL A 189 14.62 -10.22 14.28
N CYS A 190 15.61 -9.52 13.72
CA CYS A 190 17.02 -9.75 14.04
C CYS A 190 17.43 -9.06 15.36
N GLY A 191 17.16 -9.74 16.48
CA GLY A 191 17.73 -9.40 17.78
C GLY A 191 18.06 -10.66 18.57
N GLY A 192 19.30 -11.14 18.47
CA GLY A 192 19.87 -12.33 19.13
C GLY A 192 19.95 -12.28 20.66
N LYS A 193 18.91 -11.80 21.34
CA LYS A 193 18.67 -12.07 22.75
C LYS A 193 17.43 -12.94 22.83
N LYS A 194 17.58 -14.18 23.32
CA LYS A 194 16.46 -14.97 23.86
C LYS A 194 15.78 -14.12 24.93
N ARG A 195 14.79 -13.31 24.55
CA ARG A 195 13.92 -12.64 25.50
C ARG A 195 13.02 -13.74 26.04
N LYS A 196 13.04 -13.95 27.36
CA LYS A 196 12.10 -14.85 28.02
C LYS A 196 10.70 -14.40 27.63
N MET A 197 9.89 -15.32 27.11
CA MET A 197 8.44 -15.15 27.08
C MET A 197 8.01 -14.63 28.46
N PRO A 198 7.21 -13.55 28.53
CA PRO A 198 6.63 -13.15 29.81
C PRO A 198 5.85 -14.35 30.36
N ASP A 199 6.11 -14.69 31.62
CA ASP A 199 5.38 -15.72 32.33
C ASP A 199 3.89 -15.37 32.24
N SER A 200 3.14 -16.18 31.48
CA SER A 200 1.69 -16.12 31.50
C SER A 200 1.28 -16.48 32.91
N GLY A 201 1.12 -15.46 33.76
CA GLY A 201 0.76 -15.60 35.14
C GLY A 201 -0.40 -16.58 35.25
N ARG A 202 -0.19 -17.64 36.03
CA ARG A 202 -1.26 -18.52 36.48
C ARG A 202 -2.32 -17.64 37.16
N THR A 203 -3.40 -17.37 36.46
CA THR A 203 -4.68 -17.06 37.11
C THR A 203 -5.49 -18.34 37.08
N ASP A 204 -5.72 -18.89 38.27
CA ASP A 204 -6.64 -19.99 38.52
C ASP A 204 -8.03 -19.64 37.97
N ALA A 205 -8.44 -20.32 36.91
CA ALA A 205 -9.83 -20.54 36.60
C ALA A 205 -9.94 -21.86 35.85
N GLY A 206 -10.50 -22.86 36.52
CA GLY A 206 -10.68 -24.19 35.97
C GLY A 206 -11.54 -24.20 34.72
N ASN A 207 -11.20 -25.16 33.86
CA ASN A 207 -12.14 -25.97 33.10
C ASN A 207 -12.86 -25.28 31.93
N THR A 208 -12.27 -25.38 30.73
CA THR A 208 -12.91 -26.04 29.58
C THR A 208 -11.85 -26.39 28.54
N ALA A 209 -11.40 -27.63 28.54
CA ALA A 209 -10.64 -28.18 27.42
C ALA A 209 -11.61 -28.47 26.26
N LYS A 210 -11.28 -28.00 25.04
CA LYS A 210 -11.34 -28.82 23.82
C LYS A 210 -10.74 -28.12 22.59
N THR A 211 -9.66 -28.75 22.11
CA THR A 211 -9.22 -28.88 20.71
C THR A 211 -8.75 -27.65 19.95
N ILE A 212 -7.42 -27.44 19.95
CA ILE A 212 -6.64 -27.21 18.73
C ILE A 212 -5.42 -28.13 18.82
N GLY A 213 -5.60 -29.37 18.38
CA GLY A 213 -4.50 -30.24 17.97
C GLY A 213 -4.23 -30.00 16.48
N ASP A 214 -2.97 -30.17 16.09
CA ASP A 214 -2.45 -30.18 14.72
C ASP A 214 -1.96 -28.85 14.14
N LEU A 215 -0.86 -28.34 14.71
CA LEU A 215 0.11 -27.48 14.01
C LEU A 215 1.44 -28.18 13.71
N ALA A 216 1.49 -29.52 13.83
CA ALA A 216 2.70 -30.30 13.55
C ALA A 216 2.89 -30.68 12.06
N SER A 217 2.00 -30.28 11.15
CA SER A 217 2.04 -30.72 9.74
C SER A 217 2.74 -29.76 8.76
N TYR A 218 3.18 -28.57 9.16
CA TYR A 218 3.82 -27.62 8.23
C TYR A 218 5.37 -27.71 8.20
N GLY A 219 5.97 -28.56 9.03
CA GLY A 219 7.43 -28.68 9.18
C GLY A 219 8.14 -29.69 8.28
N GLU A 220 7.43 -30.55 7.54
CA GLU A 220 8.05 -31.67 6.79
C GLU A 220 8.01 -31.54 5.26
N LEU A 221 7.62 -30.39 4.70
CA LEU A 221 7.54 -30.21 3.23
C LEU A 221 8.70 -29.40 2.61
N LEU A 222 9.80 -29.19 3.33
CA LEU A 222 11.00 -28.53 2.78
C LEU A 222 12.32 -29.30 2.99
N SER A 223 12.26 -30.61 3.21
CA SER A 223 13.43 -31.47 2.96
C SER A 223 13.02 -32.86 2.47
N SER A 224 12.77 -32.99 1.16
CA SER A 224 13.03 -34.18 0.33
C SER A 224 12.73 -33.86 -1.12
#